data_AF-A0A973HMD4-F1
#
_entry.id   AF-A0A973HMD4-F1
#
_cell.length_a   1.000
_cell.length_b   1.000
_cell.length_c   1.000
_cell.angle_alpha   90.00
_cell.angle_beta   90.00
_cell.angle_gamma   90.00
#
_symmetry.space_group_name_H-M   'P 1'
#
loop_
_entity.id
_entity.type
_entity.pdbx_description
1 polymer ?
#
loop_
_entity_poly.entity_id
_entity_poly.type
_entity_poly.pdbx_seq_one_letter_code
_entity_poly.pdbx_strand_id
1 'polypeptide(L)'
;MDTLLTLLLLLSTQMEEGLEAFNKKKFDKAIITFSKIIENKSPDNRYRDLAYFYRGQSYHHKKDKDKKNKPKSLADMMKVLKISQNAKLLKKSLKLYTDWGGDIKKLEPAVGPKATWDAFIKAAAANDAKAALALCSPDSMWMELVKKHSDRDRLARITREKIVAGEVGKKGELAFVVLQTRRENIKMWLIKDKKQNKWLLSHIDQPGRQNNRNANIVNINNIKQLIIACTLYADDHNGLYPGKLQELKDYINDENIYHFETADKKKIKYIYVAGIIMKNVEDSAQTILIYSPVVKNGKRLCGFVDAHVGNIDEKEFQKQAKAQKIKGVGAPPKLSKKESARIEALIKDLGHESFKKRKAAKEALVKVSWEAKQVLEKHKNSKDIEVRSAIIEILKGK
;
A
#
# COMPACT_ATOMS: atom_id res chain seq x y z
N MET A 1 -23.23 -8.98 33.36
CA MET A 1 -23.51 -8.12 32.18
C MET A 1 -24.20 -6.81 32.59
N ASP A 2 -24.76 -6.71 33.80
CA ASP A 2 -25.68 -5.61 34.16
C ASP A 2 -25.02 -4.27 34.49
N THR A 3 -23.73 -4.25 34.86
CA THR A 3 -23.03 -3.01 35.25
C THR A 3 -22.74 -2.09 34.06
N LEU A 4 -22.42 -2.65 32.89
CA LEU A 4 -22.17 -1.88 31.67
C LEU A 4 -23.47 -1.27 31.12
N LEU A 5 -24.56 -2.04 31.11
CA LEU A 5 -25.86 -1.55 30.65
C LEU A 5 -26.40 -0.44 31.55
N THR A 6 -26.34 -0.64 32.88
CA THR A 6 -26.75 0.38 33.86
C THR A 6 -25.94 1.67 33.69
N LEU A 7 -24.62 1.55 33.46
CA LEU A 7 -23.77 2.70 33.19
C LEU A 7 -24.15 3.41 31.88
N LEU A 8 -24.40 2.68 30.80
CA LEU A 8 -24.79 3.26 29.52
C LEU A 8 -26.14 3.98 29.62
N LEU A 9 -27.11 3.42 30.34
CA LEU A 9 -28.40 4.05 30.61
C LEU A 9 -28.21 5.34 31.41
N LEU A 10 -27.44 5.31 32.50
CA LEU A 10 -27.13 6.49 33.30
C LEU A 10 -26.49 7.61 32.46
N LEU A 11 -25.49 7.27 31.63
CA LEU A 11 -24.84 8.24 30.76
C LEU A 11 -25.79 8.78 29.67
N SER A 12 -26.71 7.96 29.16
CA SER A 12 -27.74 8.37 28.20
C SER A 12 -28.70 9.38 28.83
N THR A 13 -29.23 9.08 30.02
CA THR A 13 -30.11 9.99 30.77
C THR A 13 -29.42 11.31 31.07
N GLN A 14 -28.17 11.28 31.53
CA GLN A 14 -27.39 12.51 31.74
C GLN A 14 -27.19 13.29 30.44
N MET A 15 -26.96 12.60 29.32
CA MET A 15 -26.80 13.25 28.02
C MET A 15 -28.09 13.97 27.60
N GLU A 16 -29.25 13.33 27.75
CA GLU A 16 -30.57 13.90 27.46
C GLU A 16 -30.87 15.11 28.35
N GLU A 17 -30.65 15.00 29.66
CA GLU A 17 -30.82 16.12 30.60
C GLU A 17 -29.92 17.31 30.25
N GLY A 18 -28.67 17.05 29.86
CA GLY A 18 -27.71 18.08 29.45
C GLY A 18 -28.15 18.80 28.18
N LEU A 19 -28.64 18.04 27.19
CA LEU A 19 -29.18 18.58 25.93
C LEU A 19 -30.46 19.38 26.15
N GLU A 20 -31.37 18.91 27.00
CA GLU A 20 -32.59 19.64 27.36
C GLU A 20 -32.24 20.97 28.04
N ALA A 21 -31.31 20.97 28.99
CA ALA A 21 -30.83 22.18 29.65
C ALA A 21 -30.18 23.15 28.65
N PHE A 22 -29.38 22.64 27.71
CA PHE A 22 -28.75 23.43 26.65
C PHE A 22 -29.80 24.11 25.75
N ASN A 23 -30.81 23.35 25.28
CA ASN A 23 -31.89 23.85 24.44
C ASN A 23 -32.74 24.92 25.16
N LYS A 24 -32.95 24.75 26.48
CA LYS A 24 -33.61 25.75 27.34
C LYS A 24 -32.70 26.93 27.73
N LYS A 25 -31.51 27.05 27.14
CA LYS A 25 -30.47 28.08 27.43
C LYS A 25 -30.03 28.12 28.90
N LYS A 26 -30.23 27.04 29.66
CA LYS A 26 -29.77 26.88 31.05
C LYS A 26 -28.33 26.37 31.05
N PHE A 27 -27.40 27.19 30.54
CA PHE A 27 -26.02 26.78 30.24
C PHE A 27 -25.25 26.28 31.46
N ASP A 28 -25.47 26.86 32.66
CA ASP A 28 -24.82 26.38 33.88
C ASP A 28 -25.23 24.94 34.24
N LYS A 29 -26.54 24.64 34.15
CA LYS A 29 -27.05 23.28 34.35
C LYS A 29 -26.46 22.33 33.30
N ALA A 30 -26.45 22.73 32.03
CA ALA A 30 -25.87 21.93 30.94
C ALA A 30 -24.37 21.64 31.17
N ILE A 31 -23.60 22.64 31.59
CA ILE A 31 -22.17 22.49 31.90
C ILE A 31 -21.94 21.47 33.01
N ILE A 32 -22.72 21.54 34.10
CA ILE A 32 -22.63 20.61 35.23
C ILE A 32 -22.94 19.19 34.75
N THR A 33 -24.04 19.00 34.02
CA THR A 33 -24.46 17.69 33.55
C THR A 33 -23.44 17.07 32.58
N PHE A 34 -22.97 17.82 31.57
CA PHE A 34 -21.94 17.31 30.66
C PHE A 34 -20.60 17.03 31.37
N SER A 35 -20.27 17.77 32.44
CA SER A 35 -19.07 17.51 33.24
C SER A 35 -19.14 16.16 33.95
N LYS A 36 -20.30 15.76 34.48
CA LYS A 36 -20.50 14.41 35.06
C LYS A 36 -20.21 13.29 34.05
N ILE A 37 -20.67 13.46 32.80
CA ILE A 37 -20.38 12.51 31.71
C ILE A 37 -18.88 12.46 31.42
N ILE A 38 -18.20 13.62 31.37
CA ILE A 38 -16.76 13.70 31.05
C ILE A 38 -15.90 13.09 32.17
N GLU A 39 -16.26 13.33 33.43
CA GLU A 39 -15.55 12.85 34.61
C GLU A 39 -15.68 11.34 34.81
N ASN A 40 -16.70 10.71 34.22
CA ASN A 40 -16.84 9.27 34.22
C ASN A 40 -15.69 8.62 33.43
N LYS A 41 -14.79 7.95 34.15
CA LYS A 41 -13.56 7.32 33.63
C LYS A 41 -13.77 5.99 32.90
N SER A 42 -14.99 5.53 32.71
CA SER A 42 -15.25 4.28 31.99
C SER A 42 -14.59 4.31 30.59
N PRO A 43 -13.87 3.24 30.19
CA PRO A 43 -13.24 3.15 28.87
C PRO A 43 -14.28 3.18 27.74
N ASP A 44 -15.51 2.73 27.99
CA ASP A 44 -16.60 2.63 27.02
C ASP A 44 -17.54 3.85 27.00
N ASN A 45 -17.10 4.98 27.53
CA ASN A 45 -17.90 6.22 27.51
C ASN A 45 -17.98 6.82 26.10
N ARG A 46 -18.91 6.32 25.29
CA ARG A 46 -19.19 6.77 23.92
C ARG A 46 -19.80 8.17 23.84
N TYR A 47 -20.26 8.73 24.96
CA TYR A 47 -20.83 10.08 25.04
C TYR A 47 -19.78 11.15 25.34
N ARG A 48 -18.54 10.78 25.67
CA ARG A 48 -17.53 11.71 26.16
C ARG A 48 -17.20 12.84 25.17
N ASP A 49 -17.04 12.53 23.88
CA ASP A 49 -16.74 13.53 22.86
C ASP A 49 -17.93 14.47 22.57
N LEU A 50 -19.16 13.94 22.54
CA LEU A 50 -20.38 14.73 22.46
C LEU A 50 -20.56 15.63 23.70
N ALA A 51 -20.28 15.13 24.91
CA ALA A 51 -20.34 15.92 26.12
C ALA A 51 -19.33 17.08 26.09
N TYR A 52 -18.08 16.85 25.65
CA TYR A 52 -17.12 17.93 25.39
C TYR A 52 -17.67 18.94 24.37
N PHE A 53 -18.26 18.46 23.28
CA PHE A 53 -18.82 19.32 22.22
C PHE A 53 -19.92 20.25 22.75
N TYR A 54 -20.91 19.73 23.46
CA TYR A 54 -22.00 20.56 23.98
C TYR A 54 -21.61 21.38 25.21
N ARG A 55 -20.68 20.89 26.04
CA ARG A 55 -20.12 21.70 27.14
C ARG A 55 -19.32 22.89 26.60
N GLY A 56 -18.51 22.69 25.57
CA GLY A 56 -17.77 23.77 24.91
C GLY A 56 -18.70 24.83 24.33
N GLN A 57 -19.78 24.42 23.68
CA GLN A 57 -20.83 25.35 23.21
C GLN A 57 -21.54 26.07 24.38
N SER A 58 -21.83 25.36 25.47
CA SER A 58 -22.44 25.97 26.66
C SER A 58 -21.55 27.05 27.27
N TYR A 59 -20.24 26.80 27.37
CA TYR A 59 -19.26 27.82 27.79
C TYR A 59 -19.26 29.03 26.85
N HIS A 60 -19.32 28.81 25.53
CA HIS A 60 -19.32 29.89 24.55
C HIS A 60 -20.60 30.74 24.59
N HIS A 61 -21.77 30.13 24.85
CA HIS A 61 -23.05 30.85 24.88
C HIS A 61 -23.37 31.52 26.21
N LYS A 62 -22.64 31.20 27.29
CA LYS A 62 -22.79 31.86 28.60
C LYS A 62 -22.45 33.35 28.50
N LYS A 63 -23.26 34.22 29.16
CA LYS A 63 -23.27 35.69 29.01
C LYS A 63 -21.89 36.38 29.14
N ASP A 64 -20.95 35.82 29.91
CA ASP A 64 -19.57 36.31 30.05
C ASP A 64 -18.65 35.80 28.92
N LYS A 65 -18.99 36.12 27.67
CA LYS A 65 -18.40 35.48 26.48
C LYS A 65 -16.89 35.71 26.33
N ASP A 66 -16.35 36.84 26.78
CA ASP A 66 -15.08 37.29 26.21
C ASP A 66 -13.81 37.00 27.02
N LYS A 67 -13.88 36.85 28.36
CA LYS A 67 -12.64 36.69 29.15
C LYS A 67 -12.49 35.34 29.86
N LYS A 68 -13.51 34.83 30.55
CA LYS A 68 -13.35 33.64 31.41
C LYS A 68 -13.74 32.32 30.72
N ASN A 69 -14.73 32.33 29.83
CA ASN A 69 -15.29 31.10 29.25
C ASN A 69 -14.69 30.71 27.90
N LYS A 70 -14.20 31.69 27.10
CA LYS A 70 -13.57 31.43 25.80
C LYS A 70 -12.42 30.41 25.86
N PRO A 71 -11.48 30.47 26.83
CA PRO A 71 -10.44 29.44 26.93
C PRO A 71 -11.01 28.04 27.20
N LYS A 72 -12.08 27.94 27.98
CA LYS A 72 -12.74 26.66 28.31
C LYS A 72 -13.47 26.08 27.09
N SER A 73 -14.18 26.92 26.32
CA SER A 73 -14.85 26.46 25.10
C SER A 73 -13.86 25.97 24.04
N LEU A 74 -12.76 26.69 23.83
CA LEU A 74 -11.68 26.28 22.94
C LEU A 74 -10.98 25.00 23.42
N ALA A 75 -10.75 24.86 24.72
CA ALA A 75 -10.16 23.66 25.31
C ALA A 75 -11.05 22.43 25.08
N ASP A 76 -12.37 22.55 25.28
CA ASP A 76 -13.32 21.47 25.04
C ASP A 76 -13.38 21.08 23.55
N MET A 77 -13.42 22.05 22.62
CA MET A 77 -13.38 21.75 21.19
C MET A 77 -12.07 21.06 20.78
N MET A 78 -10.94 21.48 21.32
CA MET A 78 -9.65 20.82 21.11
C MET A 78 -9.66 19.38 21.64
N LYS A 79 -10.35 19.10 22.75
CA LYS A 79 -10.53 17.72 23.24
C LYS A 79 -11.33 16.89 22.24
N VAL A 80 -12.44 17.41 21.70
CA VAL A 80 -13.22 16.70 20.66
C VAL A 80 -12.35 16.37 19.45
N LEU A 81 -11.59 17.34 18.96
CA LEU A 81 -10.71 17.17 17.80
C LEU A 81 -9.59 16.14 18.01
N LYS A 82 -9.21 15.86 19.26
CA LYS A 82 -8.19 14.87 19.61
C LYS A 82 -8.75 13.47 19.85
N ILE A 83 -9.97 13.34 20.37
CA ILE A 83 -10.51 12.04 20.82
C ILE A 83 -11.63 11.48 19.95
N SER A 84 -12.38 12.32 19.23
CA SER A 84 -13.54 11.87 18.47
C SER A 84 -13.15 11.09 17.23
N GLN A 85 -13.90 10.02 16.96
CA GLN A 85 -13.82 9.26 15.70
C GLN A 85 -14.97 9.62 14.74
N ASN A 86 -15.92 10.47 15.18
CA ASN A 86 -17.08 10.84 14.39
C ASN A 86 -16.73 11.99 13.42
N ALA A 87 -16.64 11.68 12.13
CA ALA A 87 -16.27 12.64 11.09
C ALA A 87 -17.17 13.90 11.04
N LYS A 88 -18.49 13.73 11.25
CA LYS A 88 -19.44 14.86 11.27
C LYS A 88 -19.17 15.76 12.47
N LEU A 89 -18.91 15.17 13.65
CA LEU A 89 -18.61 15.91 14.87
C LEU A 89 -17.28 16.67 14.74
N LEU A 90 -16.22 16.01 14.25
CA LEU A 90 -14.92 16.63 13.99
C LEU A 90 -15.03 17.85 13.07
N LYS A 91 -15.78 17.73 11.96
CA LYS A 91 -15.99 18.84 11.02
C LYS A 91 -16.68 20.04 11.70
N LYS A 92 -17.72 19.78 12.51
CA LYS A 92 -18.42 20.82 13.28
C LYS A 92 -17.52 21.45 14.33
N SER A 93 -16.79 20.65 15.10
CA SER A 93 -15.86 21.13 16.13
C SER A 93 -14.72 21.97 15.56
N LEU A 94 -14.16 21.59 14.41
CA LEU A 94 -13.09 22.36 13.76
C LEU A 94 -13.58 23.73 13.32
N LYS A 95 -14.79 23.78 12.74
CA LYS A 95 -15.43 25.04 12.36
C LYS A 95 -15.61 25.93 13.59
N LEU A 96 -16.26 25.42 14.65
CA LEU A 96 -16.49 26.20 15.87
C LEU A 96 -15.19 26.64 16.54
N TYR A 97 -14.17 25.76 16.61
CA TYR A 97 -12.86 26.11 17.15
C TYR A 97 -12.24 27.29 16.43
N THR A 98 -12.30 27.30 15.09
CA THR A 98 -11.76 28.37 14.25
C THR A 98 -12.58 29.65 14.37
N ASP A 99 -13.91 29.54 14.28
CA ASP A 99 -14.85 30.67 14.40
C ASP A 99 -14.72 31.37 15.76
N TRP A 100 -14.39 30.62 16.81
CA TRP A 100 -14.15 31.15 18.16
C TRP A 100 -12.71 31.66 18.39
N GLY A 101 -11.90 31.76 17.34
CA GLY A 101 -10.52 32.27 17.41
C GLY A 101 -9.51 31.28 17.97
N GLY A 102 -9.77 29.98 17.84
CA GLY A 102 -8.82 28.93 18.13
C GLY A 102 -7.65 28.91 17.13
N ASP A 103 -6.45 28.64 17.62
CA ASP A 103 -5.25 28.58 16.80
C ASP A 103 -5.07 27.18 16.21
N ILE A 104 -5.26 27.05 14.89
CA ILE A 104 -5.12 25.78 14.18
C ILE A 104 -3.72 25.17 14.38
N LYS A 105 -2.68 25.98 14.60
CA LYS A 105 -1.33 25.46 14.88
C LYS A 105 -1.27 24.63 16.16
N LYS A 106 -2.15 24.90 17.14
CA LYS A 106 -2.27 24.08 18.37
C LYS A 106 -2.91 22.71 18.14
N LEU A 107 -3.52 22.49 16.97
CA LEU A 107 -4.03 21.20 16.53
C LEU A 107 -2.95 20.36 15.84
N GLU A 108 -1.80 20.94 15.47
CA GLU A 108 -0.69 20.20 14.92
C GLU A 108 0.06 19.43 16.01
N PRO A 109 0.74 18.32 15.66
CA PRO A 109 1.68 17.69 16.56
C PRO A 109 2.76 18.68 17.03
N ALA A 110 3.08 18.68 18.32
CA ALA A 110 4.12 19.55 18.88
C ALA A 110 5.49 19.29 18.25
N VAL A 111 5.73 18.06 17.81
CA VAL A 111 6.94 17.63 17.10
C VAL A 111 6.57 17.46 15.64
N GLY A 112 7.27 18.12 14.73
CA GLY A 112 7.05 17.97 13.29
C GLY A 112 7.63 16.67 12.70
N PRO A 113 7.31 16.32 11.44
CA PRO A 113 7.72 15.05 10.83
C PRO A 113 9.23 14.79 10.84
N LYS A 114 10.03 15.84 10.58
CA LYS A 114 11.49 15.76 10.60
C LYS A 114 12.00 15.39 11.99
N ALA A 115 11.55 16.11 13.02
CA ALA A 115 11.98 15.85 14.40
C ALA A 115 11.50 14.47 14.91
N THR A 116 10.33 13.98 14.44
CA THR A 116 9.90 12.61 14.70
C THR A 116 10.86 11.58 14.10
N TRP A 117 11.33 11.81 12.88
CA TRP A 117 12.34 10.95 12.27
C TRP A 117 13.68 11.03 13.00
N ASP A 118 14.15 12.23 13.35
CA ASP A 118 15.40 12.41 14.10
C ASP A 118 15.35 11.66 15.44
N ALA A 119 14.19 11.70 16.12
CA ALA A 119 13.96 10.93 17.34
C ALA A 119 13.99 9.40 17.09
N PHE A 120 13.43 8.93 15.97
CA PHE A 120 13.49 7.52 15.57
C PHE A 120 14.93 7.08 15.30
N ILE A 121 15.71 7.89 14.57
CA ILE A 121 17.12 7.63 14.30
C ILE A 121 17.94 7.59 15.58
N LYS A 122 17.71 8.54 16.50
CA LYS A 122 18.37 8.56 17.81
C LYS A 122 18.06 7.30 18.62
N ALA A 123 16.79 6.89 18.66
CA ALA A 123 16.37 5.65 19.34
C ALA A 123 17.01 4.41 18.69
N ALA A 124 17.00 4.32 17.36
CA ALA A 124 17.61 3.22 16.62
C ALA A 124 19.13 3.16 16.83
N ALA A 125 19.82 4.30 16.85
CA ALA A 125 21.26 4.38 17.09
C ALA A 125 21.64 3.99 18.53
N ALA A 126 20.77 4.31 19.50
CA ALA A 126 20.91 3.90 20.89
C ALA A 126 20.47 2.45 21.15
N ASN A 127 20.03 1.71 20.12
CA ASN A 127 19.44 0.38 20.23
C ASN A 127 18.22 0.32 21.17
N ASP A 128 17.48 1.41 21.29
CA ASP A 128 16.23 1.49 22.07
C ASP A 128 15.04 1.11 21.19
N ALA A 129 14.82 -0.20 21.05
CA ALA A 129 13.71 -0.74 20.26
C ALA A 129 12.35 -0.27 20.77
N LYS A 130 12.19 -0.05 22.08
CA LYS A 130 10.93 0.40 22.68
C LYS A 130 10.61 1.84 22.24
N ALA A 131 11.57 2.75 22.32
CA ALA A 131 11.40 4.11 21.85
C ALA A 131 11.19 4.18 20.33
N ALA A 132 11.93 3.37 19.55
CA ALA A 132 11.76 3.30 18.10
C ALA A 132 10.35 2.80 17.72
N LEU A 133 9.87 1.73 18.35
CA LEU A 133 8.51 1.19 18.10
C LEU A 133 7.40 2.20 18.45
N ALA A 134 7.59 3.02 19.49
CA ALA A 134 6.63 4.04 19.88
C ALA A 134 6.44 5.16 18.83
N LEU A 135 7.38 5.27 17.89
CA LEU A 135 7.36 6.21 16.76
C LEU A 135 6.86 5.58 15.46
N CYS A 136 6.60 4.28 15.43
CA CYS A 136 6.08 3.57 14.26
C CYS A 136 4.55 3.47 14.32
N SER A 137 3.87 3.55 13.18
CA SER A 137 2.45 3.23 13.11
C SER A 137 2.25 1.73 13.33
N PRO A 138 1.12 1.30 13.92
CA PRO A 138 0.70 -0.08 13.85
C PRO A 138 0.76 -0.58 12.40
N ASP A 139 1.18 -1.83 12.22
CA ASP A 139 1.27 -2.51 10.91
C ASP A 139 2.19 -1.84 9.88
N SER A 140 3.02 -0.87 10.31
CA SER A 140 4.06 -0.32 9.45
C SER A 140 5.14 -1.36 9.18
N MET A 141 5.71 -1.31 7.98
CA MET A 141 6.93 -2.04 7.66
C MET A 141 8.07 -1.65 8.61
N TRP A 142 8.08 -0.42 9.13
CA TRP A 142 9.01 0.04 10.16
C TRP A 142 8.86 -0.71 11.48
N MET A 143 7.63 -0.94 11.93
CA MET A 143 7.37 -1.76 13.11
C MET A 143 7.89 -3.18 12.93
N GLU A 144 7.61 -3.80 11.78
CA GLU A 144 8.16 -5.13 11.46
C GLU A 144 9.69 -5.12 11.42
N LEU A 145 10.29 -4.09 10.82
CA LEU A 145 11.74 -3.97 10.69
C LEU A 145 12.40 -3.87 12.07
N VAL A 146 11.87 -3.03 12.96
CA VAL A 146 12.37 -2.90 14.34
C VAL A 146 12.19 -4.21 15.11
N LYS A 147 11.05 -4.91 14.95
CA LYS A 147 10.81 -6.22 15.59
C LYS A 147 11.74 -7.32 15.06
N LYS A 148 11.93 -7.42 13.74
CA LYS A 148 12.74 -8.45 13.07
C LYS A 148 14.24 -8.23 13.23
N HIS A 149 14.66 -6.99 13.48
CA HIS A 149 16.06 -6.59 13.51
C HIS A 149 16.41 -5.84 14.79
N SER A 150 15.89 -6.33 15.93
CA SER A 150 16.39 -5.94 17.25
C SER A 150 17.86 -6.31 17.47
N ASP A 151 18.45 -7.11 16.57
CA ASP A 151 19.87 -7.44 16.57
C ASP A 151 20.72 -6.38 15.82
N ARG A 152 21.85 -6.03 16.45
CA ARG A 152 22.52 -4.71 16.51
C ARG A 152 22.84 -4.00 15.17
N ASP A 153 22.99 -4.73 14.07
CA ASP A 153 23.68 -4.18 12.88
C ASP A 153 22.76 -3.55 11.82
N ARG A 154 21.49 -3.93 11.75
CA ARG A 154 20.60 -3.48 10.65
C ARG A 154 19.94 -2.15 10.93
N LEU A 155 19.47 -1.91 12.16
CA LEU A 155 18.90 -0.61 12.55
C LEU A 155 19.95 0.49 12.47
N ALA A 156 21.18 0.23 12.94
CA ALA A 156 22.31 1.16 12.88
C ALA A 156 22.82 1.45 11.45
N ARG A 157 22.41 0.69 10.42
CA ARG A 157 22.72 1.02 9.02
C ARG A 157 21.77 2.06 8.45
N ILE A 158 20.50 2.03 8.88
CA ILE A 158 19.47 2.97 8.43
C ILE A 158 19.76 4.38 8.98
N THR A 159 20.39 4.46 10.15
CA THR A 159 20.75 5.73 10.82
C THR A 159 21.86 6.51 10.13
N ARG A 160 22.56 5.93 9.15
CA ARG A 160 23.65 6.59 8.41
C ARG A 160 23.18 7.43 7.23
N GLU A 161 21.90 7.36 6.88
CA GLU A 161 21.35 8.06 5.72
C GLU A 161 20.91 9.49 6.08
N LYS A 162 21.18 10.45 5.19
CA LYS A 162 20.90 11.88 5.42
C LYS A 162 19.48 12.23 4.97
N ILE A 163 18.72 12.96 5.79
CA ILE A 163 17.49 13.59 5.34
C ILE A 163 17.84 14.80 4.48
N VAL A 164 17.30 14.85 3.27
CA VAL A 164 17.45 16.01 2.37
C VAL A 164 16.21 16.89 2.30
N ALA A 165 15.03 16.37 2.62
CA ALA A 165 13.79 17.15 2.66
C ALA A 165 12.76 16.53 3.62
N GLY A 166 11.86 17.37 4.14
CA GLY A 166 10.69 16.95 4.90
C GLY A 166 9.52 17.87 4.59
N GLU A 167 8.41 17.33 4.09
CA GLU A 167 7.24 18.10 3.69
C GLU A 167 5.96 17.50 4.29
N VAL A 168 5.05 18.37 4.72
CA VAL A 168 3.69 17.98 5.10
C VAL A 168 2.81 18.09 3.86
N GLY A 169 2.13 17.00 3.48
CA GLY A 169 1.24 16.98 2.33
C GLY A 169 0.06 17.94 2.50
N LYS A 170 -0.56 18.34 1.38
CA LYS A 170 -1.62 19.37 1.31
C LYS A 170 -2.80 19.18 2.27
N LYS A 171 -3.09 17.96 2.70
CA LYS A 171 -4.19 17.63 3.63
C LYS A 171 -3.78 17.62 5.11
N GLY A 172 -2.50 17.83 5.44
CA GLY A 172 -1.99 17.86 6.83
C GLY A 172 -1.99 16.53 7.58
N GLU A 173 -2.47 15.44 6.96
CA GLU A 173 -2.57 14.10 7.57
C GLU A 173 -1.40 13.18 7.22
N LEU A 174 -0.73 13.47 6.10
CA LEU A 174 0.44 12.76 5.62
C LEU A 174 1.60 13.74 5.54
N ALA A 175 2.77 13.28 5.92
CA ALA A 175 4.03 13.95 5.65
C ALA A 175 4.98 12.95 5.00
N PHE A 176 6.01 13.45 4.34
CA PHE A 176 7.11 12.60 3.94
C PHE A 176 8.45 13.21 4.30
N VAL A 177 9.42 12.34 4.55
CA VAL A 177 10.85 12.69 4.59
C VAL A 177 11.53 11.99 3.43
N VAL A 178 12.48 12.69 2.81
CA VAL A 178 13.31 12.14 1.73
C VAL A 178 14.65 11.77 2.32
N LEU A 179 14.95 10.48 2.32
CA LEU A 179 16.28 9.97 2.65
C LEU A 179 17.13 9.93 1.38
N GLN A 180 18.27 10.59 1.41
CA GLN A 180 19.28 10.44 0.37
C GLN A 180 20.16 9.24 0.74
N THR A 181 20.08 8.19 -0.08
CA THR A 181 21.03 7.06 -0.01
C THR A 181 22.14 7.23 -1.03
N ARG A 182 23.18 6.37 -0.97
CA ARG A 182 24.23 6.33 -2.00
C ARG A 182 23.71 6.05 -3.42
N ARG A 183 22.50 5.49 -3.57
CA ARG A 183 21.97 5.01 -4.87
C ARG A 183 20.76 5.81 -5.34
N GLU A 184 19.91 6.25 -4.42
CA GLU A 184 18.64 6.86 -4.75
C GLU A 184 18.06 7.66 -3.58
N ASN A 185 17.10 8.52 -3.88
CA ASN A 185 16.29 9.20 -2.89
C ASN A 185 15.07 8.34 -2.55
N ILE A 186 14.94 7.96 -1.29
CA ILE A 186 13.82 7.17 -0.79
C ILE A 186 12.83 8.11 -0.10
N LYS A 187 11.57 8.11 -0.57
CA LYS A 187 10.49 8.81 0.11
C LYS A 187 9.92 7.91 1.20
N MET A 188 9.85 8.45 2.41
CA MET A 188 9.23 7.77 3.53
C MET A 188 8.07 8.58 4.04
N TRP A 189 6.96 7.89 4.29
CA TRP A 189 5.73 8.52 4.72
C TRP A 189 5.58 8.44 6.24
N LEU A 190 5.14 9.56 6.81
CA LEU A 190 4.67 9.66 8.16
C LEU A 190 3.16 9.95 8.12
N ILE A 191 2.43 9.34 9.06
CA ILE A 191 1.02 9.56 9.26
C ILE A 191 0.79 10.26 10.59
N LYS A 192 -0.16 11.20 10.64
CA LYS A 192 -0.57 11.84 11.89
C LYS A 192 -1.47 10.89 12.69
N ASP A 193 -1.01 10.44 13.85
CA ASP A 193 -1.86 9.78 14.84
C ASP A 193 -2.76 10.82 15.50
N LYS A 194 -4.05 10.80 15.15
CA LYS A 194 -5.04 11.74 15.67
C LYS A 194 -5.26 11.57 17.18
N LYS A 195 -5.15 10.34 17.72
CA LYS A 195 -5.40 10.05 19.13
C LYS A 195 -4.31 10.63 20.02
N GLN A 196 -3.06 10.42 19.62
CA GLN A 196 -1.89 10.89 20.37
C GLN A 196 -1.40 12.28 19.92
N ASN A 197 -1.98 12.81 18.84
CA ASN A 197 -1.56 14.03 18.15
C ASN A 197 -0.05 14.07 17.90
N LYS A 198 0.49 12.99 17.31
CA LYS A 198 1.92 12.86 16.98
C LYS A 198 2.10 12.28 15.57
N TRP A 199 3.26 12.50 14.97
CA TRP A 199 3.61 11.79 13.72
C TRP A 199 4.11 10.39 14.03
N LEU A 200 3.78 9.45 13.15
CA LEU A 200 4.22 8.06 13.19
C LEU A 200 4.79 7.65 11.84
N LEU A 201 5.88 6.89 11.82
CA LEU A 201 6.43 6.30 10.61
C LEU A 201 5.46 5.25 10.05
N SER A 202 5.04 5.39 8.79
CA SER A 202 4.03 4.53 8.18
C SER A 202 4.63 3.54 7.18
N HIS A 203 5.09 4.01 6.02
CA HIS A 203 5.59 3.12 4.97
C HIS A 203 6.71 3.80 4.18
N ILE A 204 7.51 2.96 3.51
CA ILE A 204 8.54 3.41 2.58
C ILE A 204 7.95 3.27 1.18
N ASP A 205 7.92 4.38 0.45
CA ASP A 205 7.63 4.30 -0.98
C ASP A 205 8.88 3.72 -1.64
N GLN A 206 8.77 2.49 -2.13
CA GLN A 206 9.79 1.91 -3.00
C GLN A 206 9.34 2.20 -4.43
N PRO A 207 9.81 3.30 -5.06
CA PRO A 207 9.30 3.75 -6.37
C PRO A 207 9.38 2.65 -7.45
N GLY A 208 10.32 1.71 -7.32
CA GLY A 208 10.44 0.57 -8.24
C GLY A 208 9.43 -0.58 -8.03
N ARG A 209 8.96 -0.83 -6.80
CA ARG A 209 8.04 -1.96 -6.51
C ARG A 209 6.58 -1.57 -6.69
N GLN A 210 6.20 -0.36 -6.30
CA GLN A 210 4.82 0.12 -6.43
C GLN A 210 4.44 0.24 -7.91
N ASN A 211 5.27 0.88 -8.73
CA ASN A 211 5.02 1.05 -10.17
C ASN A 211 4.87 -0.29 -10.89
N ASN A 212 5.72 -1.26 -10.56
CA ASN A 212 5.65 -2.61 -11.15
C ASN A 212 4.42 -3.40 -10.73
N ARG A 213 3.98 -3.27 -9.46
CA ARG A 213 2.74 -3.89 -8.97
C ARG A 213 1.52 -3.24 -9.60
N ASN A 214 1.52 -1.91 -9.68
CA ASN A 214 0.43 -1.14 -10.27
C ASN A 214 0.25 -1.50 -11.74
N ALA A 215 1.31 -1.50 -12.56
CA ALA A 215 1.23 -1.87 -13.97
C ALA A 215 0.71 -3.31 -14.14
N ASN A 216 1.17 -4.27 -13.32
CA ASN A 216 0.68 -5.64 -13.41
C ASN A 216 -0.79 -5.78 -13.02
N ILE A 217 -1.25 -5.08 -11.97
CA ILE A 217 -2.65 -5.08 -11.55
C ILE A 217 -3.53 -4.44 -12.64
N VAL A 218 -3.09 -3.31 -13.20
CA VAL A 218 -3.76 -2.64 -14.33
C VAL A 218 -3.86 -3.61 -15.50
N ASN A 219 -2.77 -4.28 -15.89
CA ASN A 219 -2.76 -5.21 -17.00
C ASN A 219 -3.66 -6.44 -16.77
N ILE A 220 -3.75 -6.94 -15.53
CA ILE A 220 -4.69 -8.02 -15.17
C ILE A 220 -6.13 -7.53 -15.34
N ASN A 221 -6.45 -6.33 -14.84
CA ASN A 221 -7.78 -5.77 -14.94
C ASN A 221 -8.18 -5.45 -16.38
N ASN A 222 -7.23 -5.00 -17.21
CA ASN A 222 -7.45 -4.76 -18.63
C ASN A 222 -7.78 -6.07 -19.35
N ILE A 223 -7.00 -7.14 -19.16
CA ILE A 223 -7.31 -8.45 -19.77
C ILE A 223 -8.67 -8.96 -19.28
N LYS A 224 -9.00 -8.86 -17.99
CA LYS A 224 -10.32 -9.27 -17.47
C LYS A 224 -11.46 -8.55 -18.20
N GLN A 225 -11.36 -7.22 -18.33
CA GLN A 225 -12.37 -6.43 -19.03
C GLN A 225 -12.46 -6.81 -20.51
N LEU A 226 -11.33 -7.03 -21.18
CA LEU A 226 -11.31 -7.51 -22.57
C LEU A 226 -11.98 -8.87 -22.72
N ILE A 227 -11.72 -9.84 -21.83
CA ILE A 227 -12.36 -11.16 -21.92
C ILE A 227 -13.87 -11.03 -21.70
N ILE A 228 -14.30 -10.28 -20.67
CA ILE A 228 -15.73 -10.06 -20.40
C ILE A 228 -16.40 -9.45 -21.65
N ALA A 229 -15.79 -8.44 -22.26
CA ALA A 229 -16.30 -7.84 -23.48
C ALA A 229 -16.35 -8.83 -24.66
N CYS A 230 -15.32 -9.69 -24.81
CA CYS A 230 -15.33 -10.78 -25.78
C CYS A 230 -16.47 -11.76 -25.54
N THR A 231 -16.76 -12.12 -24.29
CA THR A 231 -17.86 -13.04 -23.92
C THR A 231 -19.21 -12.41 -24.23
N LEU A 232 -19.44 -11.15 -23.85
CA LEU A 232 -20.67 -10.42 -24.17
C LEU A 232 -20.87 -10.31 -25.69
N TYR A 233 -19.81 -10.00 -26.43
CA TYR A 233 -19.85 -10.01 -27.88
C TYR A 233 -20.25 -11.38 -28.42
N ALA A 234 -19.65 -12.46 -27.91
CA ALA A 234 -19.96 -13.81 -28.36
C ALA A 234 -21.42 -14.19 -28.07
N ASP A 235 -21.97 -13.80 -26.92
CA ASP A 235 -23.38 -14.02 -26.58
C ASP A 235 -24.32 -13.35 -27.59
N ASP A 236 -24.01 -12.11 -28.00
CA ASP A 236 -24.76 -11.36 -29.01
C ASP A 236 -24.55 -11.90 -30.44
N HIS A 237 -23.49 -12.67 -30.67
CA HIS A 237 -23.07 -13.16 -31.99
C HIS A 237 -23.06 -14.71 -32.07
N ASN A 238 -24.04 -15.37 -31.45
CA ASN A 238 -24.28 -16.81 -31.56
C ASN A 238 -23.11 -17.72 -31.09
N GLY A 239 -22.28 -17.22 -30.18
CA GLY A 239 -21.09 -17.87 -29.64
C GLY A 239 -19.81 -17.59 -30.43
N LEU A 240 -19.83 -16.66 -31.40
CA LEU A 240 -18.65 -16.27 -32.16
C LEU A 240 -17.91 -15.13 -31.45
N TYR A 241 -16.68 -15.39 -30.99
CA TYR A 241 -15.81 -14.32 -30.50
C TYR A 241 -15.45 -13.33 -31.64
N PRO A 242 -15.10 -12.07 -31.32
CA PRO A 242 -14.84 -11.06 -32.34
C PRO A 242 -13.68 -11.45 -33.27
N GLY A 243 -13.66 -10.93 -34.50
CA GLY A 243 -12.54 -11.14 -35.42
C GLY A 243 -11.28 -10.38 -35.00
N LYS A 244 -11.46 -9.26 -34.30
CA LYS A 244 -10.41 -8.38 -33.76
C LYS A 244 -10.94 -7.58 -32.58
N LEU A 245 -10.05 -7.17 -31.66
CA LEU A 245 -10.46 -6.43 -30.45
C LEU A 245 -11.17 -5.10 -30.73
N GLN A 246 -10.98 -4.48 -31.91
CA GLN A 246 -11.64 -3.21 -32.28
C GLN A 246 -13.15 -3.34 -32.46
N GLU A 247 -13.67 -4.56 -32.64
CA GLU A 247 -15.11 -4.82 -32.72
C GLU A 247 -15.80 -4.69 -31.35
N LEU A 248 -15.03 -4.59 -30.26
CA LEU A 248 -15.53 -4.45 -28.89
C LEU A 248 -15.85 -3.00 -28.49
N LYS A 249 -15.85 -2.05 -29.43
CA LYS A 249 -16.04 -0.62 -29.17
C LYS A 249 -17.36 -0.29 -28.45
N ASP A 250 -18.39 -1.10 -28.66
CA ASP A 250 -19.71 -0.91 -28.03
C ASP A 250 -19.76 -1.51 -26.61
N TYR A 251 -18.75 -2.31 -26.23
CA TYR A 251 -18.64 -2.97 -24.92
C TYR A 251 -17.55 -2.36 -24.04
N ILE A 252 -16.61 -1.60 -24.61
CA ILE A 252 -15.45 -1.01 -23.91
C ILE A 252 -15.36 0.48 -24.21
N ASN A 253 -15.56 1.29 -23.17
CA ASN A 253 -15.55 2.75 -23.28
C ASN A 253 -14.15 3.39 -23.12
N ASP A 254 -13.15 2.66 -22.59
CA ASP A 254 -11.80 3.17 -22.34
C ASP A 254 -10.77 2.53 -23.28
N GLU A 255 -10.20 3.33 -24.19
CA GLU A 255 -9.18 2.88 -25.15
C GLU A 255 -7.89 2.36 -24.49
N ASN A 256 -7.63 2.74 -23.23
CA ASN A 256 -6.46 2.28 -22.51
C ASN A 256 -6.51 0.77 -22.22
N ILE A 257 -7.70 0.18 -22.19
CA ILE A 257 -7.91 -1.24 -21.91
C ILE A 257 -7.28 -2.12 -23.00
N TYR A 258 -7.17 -1.64 -24.23
CA TYR A 258 -6.53 -2.38 -25.34
C TYR A 258 -5.00 -2.46 -25.26
N HIS A 259 -4.39 -1.83 -24.26
CA HIS A 259 -2.94 -1.70 -24.14
C HIS A 259 -2.42 -2.34 -22.85
N PHE A 260 -1.34 -3.09 -23.00
CA PHE A 260 -0.44 -3.54 -21.96
C PHE A 260 0.51 -2.40 -21.57
N GLU A 261 0.52 -2.04 -20.30
CA GLU A 261 1.44 -1.05 -19.73
C GLU A 261 2.73 -1.73 -19.25
N THR A 262 3.87 -1.34 -19.81
CA THR A 262 5.20 -1.80 -19.37
C THR A 262 5.66 -1.07 -18.10
N ALA A 263 6.74 -1.53 -17.48
CA ALA A 263 7.30 -0.89 -16.28
C ALA A 263 7.74 0.56 -16.50
N ASP A 264 8.11 0.92 -17.73
CA ASP A 264 8.44 2.28 -18.19
C ASP A 264 7.22 3.05 -18.73
N LYS A 265 6.00 2.59 -18.43
CA LYS A 265 4.72 3.20 -18.83
C LYS A 265 4.51 3.29 -20.35
N LYS A 266 5.23 2.51 -21.14
CA LYS A 266 4.92 2.38 -22.57
C LYS A 266 3.69 1.51 -22.72
N LYS A 267 2.83 1.90 -23.66
CA LYS A 267 1.61 1.18 -24.01
C LYS A 267 1.87 0.34 -25.25
N ILE A 268 1.69 -0.97 -25.14
CA ILE A 268 1.86 -1.93 -26.24
C ILE A 268 0.54 -2.70 -26.37
N LYS A 269 0.04 -2.94 -27.58
CA LYS A 269 -1.22 -3.67 -27.75
C LYS A 269 -1.12 -5.11 -27.23
N TYR A 270 -2.20 -5.59 -26.62
CA TYR A 270 -2.35 -7.02 -26.34
C TYR A 270 -2.40 -7.84 -27.64
N ILE A 271 -2.04 -9.11 -27.55
CA ILE A 271 -2.18 -10.05 -28.67
C ILE A 271 -3.45 -10.87 -28.45
N TYR A 272 -4.34 -10.82 -29.43
CA TYR A 272 -5.64 -11.49 -29.42
C TYR A 272 -5.64 -12.71 -30.36
N VAL A 273 -6.27 -13.78 -29.92
CA VAL A 273 -6.38 -15.05 -30.67
C VAL A 273 -7.76 -15.11 -31.33
N ALA A 274 -7.83 -14.70 -32.60
CA ALA A 274 -9.07 -14.69 -33.37
C ALA A 274 -9.48 -16.09 -33.86
N GLY A 275 -10.75 -16.23 -34.25
CA GLY A 275 -11.29 -17.46 -34.87
C GLY A 275 -11.73 -18.54 -33.88
N ILE A 276 -11.85 -18.20 -32.59
CA ILE A 276 -12.37 -19.12 -31.57
C ILE A 276 -13.90 -19.05 -31.58
N ILE A 277 -14.56 -20.22 -31.58
CA ILE A 277 -16.01 -20.34 -31.44
C ILE A 277 -16.27 -20.93 -30.05
N MET A 278 -16.95 -20.20 -29.18
CA MET A 278 -17.14 -20.55 -27.77
C MET A 278 -17.71 -21.97 -27.58
N LYS A 279 -18.65 -22.36 -28.44
CA LYS A 279 -19.30 -23.69 -28.40
C LYS A 279 -18.37 -24.86 -28.77
N ASN A 280 -17.24 -24.58 -29.44
CA ASN A 280 -16.30 -25.60 -29.89
C ASN A 280 -15.07 -25.71 -28.98
N VAL A 281 -15.04 -24.97 -27.87
CA VAL A 281 -13.92 -25.01 -26.93
C VAL A 281 -14.13 -26.14 -25.93
N GLU A 282 -13.33 -27.22 -26.06
CA GLU A 282 -13.40 -28.38 -25.16
C GLU A 282 -12.90 -28.04 -23.74
N ASP A 283 -11.81 -27.27 -23.62
CA ASP A 283 -11.22 -26.86 -22.35
C ASP A 283 -11.06 -25.33 -22.32
N SER A 284 -12.07 -24.66 -21.79
CA SER A 284 -12.11 -23.20 -21.69
C SER A 284 -11.06 -22.63 -20.74
N ALA A 285 -10.63 -23.41 -19.74
CA ALA A 285 -9.60 -23.03 -18.78
C ALA A 285 -8.17 -23.18 -19.33
N GLN A 286 -7.97 -23.87 -20.46
CA GLN A 286 -6.67 -23.95 -21.11
C GLN A 286 -6.61 -23.19 -22.44
N THR A 287 -7.74 -22.71 -22.96
CA THR A 287 -7.81 -22.00 -24.24
C THR A 287 -7.48 -20.51 -24.07
N ILE A 288 -6.39 -20.06 -24.68
CA ILE A 288 -5.87 -18.70 -24.55
C ILE A 288 -6.61 -17.80 -25.53
N LEU A 289 -7.27 -16.76 -25.02
CA LEU A 289 -7.99 -15.78 -25.83
C LEU A 289 -7.16 -14.50 -26.05
N ILE A 290 -6.47 -14.04 -25.01
CA ILE A 290 -5.68 -12.80 -25.01
C ILE A 290 -4.37 -13.05 -24.25
N TYR A 291 -3.26 -12.47 -24.71
CA TYR A 291 -2.02 -12.52 -23.94
C TYR A 291 -1.16 -11.26 -24.08
N SER A 292 -0.30 -11.07 -23.08
CA SER A 292 0.66 -9.97 -23.03
C SER A 292 1.77 -10.14 -24.07
N PRO A 293 2.19 -9.05 -24.74
CA PRO A 293 3.24 -9.11 -25.76
C PRO A 293 4.64 -9.36 -25.16
N VAL A 294 4.83 -9.10 -23.86
CA VAL A 294 6.11 -9.17 -23.16
C VAL A 294 6.12 -10.31 -22.15
N VAL A 295 7.21 -11.08 -22.10
CA VAL A 295 7.46 -12.07 -21.04
C VAL A 295 8.08 -11.37 -19.84
N LYS A 296 7.49 -11.54 -18.65
CA LYS A 296 8.00 -10.97 -17.40
C LYS A 296 8.36 -12.09 -16.44
N ASN A 297 9.62 -12.15 -16.04
CA ASN A 297 10.13 -13.18 -15.12
C ASN A 297 9.83 -14.61 -15.58
N GLY A 298 9.86 -14.86 -16.89
CA GLY A 298 9.66 -16.18 -17.48
C GLY A 298 8.21 -16.59 -17.55
N LYS A 299 7.31 -15.66 -17.23
CA LYS A 299 5.88 -15.87 -17.31
C LYS A 299 5.24 -14.88 -18.27
N ARG A 300 4.17 -15.33 -18.90
CA ARG A 300 3.32 -14.54 -19.76
C ARG A 300 1.97 -14.37 -19.09
N LEU A 301 1.51 -13.13 -19.02
CA LEU A 301 0.16 -12.85 -18.57
C LEU A 301 -0.81 -13.22 -19.69
N CYS A 302 -1.75 -14.12 -19.41
CA CYS A 302 -2.72 -14.66 -20.34
C CYS A 302 -4.13 -14.57 -19.77
N GLY A 303 -5.09 -14.40 -20.67
CA GLY A 303 -6.52 -14.42 -20.44
C GLY A 303 -7.16 -15.57 -21.22
N PHE A 304 -8.07 -16.29 -20.57
CA PHE A 304 -8.62 -17.54 -21.08
C PHE A 304 -10.12 -17.43 -21.36
N VAL A 305 -10.67 -18.41 -22.09
CA VAL A 305 -12.07 -18.41 -22.55
C VAL A 305 -13.08 -18.45 -21.39
N ASP A 306 -12.75 -19.04 -20.25
CA ASP A 306 -13.57 -19.06 -19.03
C ASP A 306 -13.48 -17.77 -18.17
N ALA A 307 -12.91 -16.70 -18.71
CA ALA A 307 -12.71 -15.40 -18.06
C ALA A 307 -11.70 -15.34 -16.91
N HIS A 308 -10.91 -16.39 -16.66
CA HIS A 308 -9.78 -16.26 -15.73
C HIS A 308 -8.56 -15.60 -16.41
N VAL A 309 -7.71 -15.00 -15.57
CA VAL A 309 -6.45 -14.35 -15.99
C VAL A 309 -5.32 -14.86 -15.11
N GLY A 310 -4.25 -15.33 -15.73
CA GLY A 310 -3.16 -16.02 -15.06
C GLY A 310 -1.78 -15.68 -15.65
N ASN A 311 -0.74 -15.90 -14.85
CA ASN A 311 0.65 -15.86 -15.33
C ASN A 311 1.12 -17.29 -15.62
N ILE A 312 1.26 -17.64 -16.90
CA ILE A 312 1.70 -18.96 -17.36
C ILE A 312 3.22 -18.93 -17.55
N ASP A 313 3.94 -19.97 -17.14
CA ASP A 313 5.36 -20.12 -17.51
C ASP A 313 5.53 -20.17 -19.04
N GLU A 314 6.52 -19.46 -19.58
CA GLU A 314 6.68 -19.24 -21.03
C GLU A 314 6.81 -20.56 -21.79
N LYS A 315 7.45 -21.58 -21.21
CA LYS A 315 7.53 -22.92 -21.82
C LYS A 315 6.16 -23.58 -21.98
N GLU A 316 5.29 -23.45 -20.97
CA GLU A 316 3.94 -24.00 -21.02
C GLU A 316 3.06 -23.17 -21.96
N PHE A 317 3.19 -21.84 -21.95
CA PHE A 317 2.54 -20.97 -22.93
C PHE A 317 2.87 -21.40 -24.37
N GLN A 318 4.15 -21.63 -24.69
CA GLN A 318 4.55 -22.05 -26.04
C GLN A 318 3.94 -23.42 -26.44
N LYS A 319 3.82 -24.34 -25.48
CA LYS A 319 3.16 -25.64 -25.68
C LYS A 319 1.66 -25.46 -25.95
N GLN A 320 0.97 -24.67 -25.14
CA GLN A 320 -0.46 -24.36 -25.31
C GLN A 320 -0.72 -23.62 -26.62
N ALA A 321 0.11 -22.63 -26.94
CA ALA A 321 -0.01 -21.85 -28.16
C ALA A 321 0.21 -22.69 -29.42
N LYS A 322 1.14 -23.66 -29.38
CA LYS A 322 1.32 -24.65 -30.45
C LYS A 322 0.09 -25.57 -30.57
N ALA A 323 -0.45 -26.05 -29.46
CA ALA A 323 -1.64 -26.90 -29.47
C ALA A 323 -2.86 -26.17 -30.06
N GLN A 324 -3.03 -24.89 -29.72
CA GLN A 324 -4.08 -24.00 -30.24
C GLN A 324 -3.77 -23.43 -31.64
N LYS A 325 -2.62 -23.77 -32.24
CA LYS A 325 -2.19 -23.27 -33.55
C LYS A 325 -2.14 -21.74 -33.65
N ILE A 326 -1.82 -21.06 -32.54
CA ILE A 326 -1.70 -19.60 -32.48
C ILE A 326 -0.52 -19.17 -33.38
N LYS A 327 -0.80 -18.30 -34.36
CA LYS A 327 0.22 -17.76 -35.27
C LYS A 327 0.96 -16.57 -34.64
N GLY A 328 2.18 -16.32 -35.08
CA GLY A 328 2.95 -15.13 -34.67
C GLY A 328 3.47 -15.18 -33.24
N VAL A 329 3.40 -16.35 -32.59
CA VAL A 329 4.03 -16.56 -31.28
C VAL A 329 5.54 -16.49 -31.48
N GLY A 330 6.13 -15.36 -31.12
CA GLY A 330 7.57 -15.19 -31.18
C GLY A 330 8.28 -16.27 -30.37
N ALA A 331 9.46 -16.69 -30.83
CA ALA A 331 10.32 -17.55 -30.02
C ALA A 331 10.57 -16.86 -28.66
N PRO A 332 10.75 -17.63 -27.57
CA PRO A 332 11.12 -17.06 -26.28
C PRO A 332 12.32 -16.12 -26.48
N PRO A 333 12.31 -14.93 -25.87
CA PRO A 333 13.41 -13.97 -26.05
C PRO A 333 14.73 -14.67 -25.73
N LYS A 334 15.60 -14.73 -26.73
CA LYS A 334 16.95 -15.28 -26.57
C LYS A 334 17.80 -14.22 -25.88
N LEU A 335 18.62 -14.64 -24.91
CA LEU A 335 19.66 -13.78 -24.35
C LEU A 335 20.55 -13.25 -25.48
N SER A 336 20.93 -11.98 -25.39
CA SER A 336 21.96 -11.46 -26.27
C SER A 336 23.28 -12.21 -26.02
N LYS A 337 24.15 -12.33 -27.05
CA LYS A 337 25.47 -12.96 -26.91
C LYS A 337 26.27 -12.36 -25.74
N LYS A 338 26.16 -11.04 -25.55
CA LYS A 338 26.82 -10.29 -24.47
C LYS A 338 26.29 -10.68 -23.09
N GLU A 339 24.98 -10.77 -22.92
CA GLU A 339 24.39 -11.19 -21.64
C GLU A 339 24.66 -12.65 -21.33
N SER A 340 24.57 -13.54 -22.34
CA SER A 340 24.93 -14.94 -22.18
C SER A 340 26.38 -15.08 -21.73
N ALA A 341 27.33 -14.38 -22.37
CA ALA A 341 28.74 -14.39 -21.97
C ALA A 341 28.96 -13.86 -20.56
N ARG A 342 28.23 -12.80 -20.16
CA ARG A 342 28.28 -12.29 -18.79
C ARG A 342 27.77 -13.31 -17.77
N ILE A 343 26.69 -14.00 -18.06
CA ILE A 343 26.13 -15.04 -17.18
C ILE A 343 27.12 -16.21 -17.06
N GLU A 344 27.70 -16.66 -18.17
CA GLU A 344 28.73 -17.70 -18.18
C GLU A 344 29.96 -17.31 -17.33
N ALA A 345 30.40 -16.05 -17.42
CA ALA A 345 31.48 -15.55 -16.57
C ALA A 345 31.12 -15.60 -15.07
N LEU A 346 29.89 -15.20 -14.71
CA LEU A 346 29.41 -15.29 -13.33
C LEU A 346 29.30 -16.75 -12.86
N ILE A 347 28.89 -17.67 -13.73
CA ILE A 347 28.86 -19.11 -13.42
C ILE A 347 30.26 -19.64 -13.16
N LYS A 348 31.25 -19.24 -13.96
CA LYS A 348 32.67 -19.58 -13.72
C LYS A 348 33.16 -19.05 -12.37
N ASP A 349 32.77 -17.83 -12.00
CA ASP A 349 33.13 -17.23 -10.71
C ASP A 349 32.47 -17.91 -9.49
N LEU A 350 31.41 -18.72 -9.69
CA LEU A 350 30.88 -19.57 -8.62
C LEU A 350 31.85 -20.68 -8.21
N GLY A 351 32.76 -21.12 -9.09
CA GLY A 351 33.80 -22.11 -8.80
C GLY A 351 35.11 -21.48 -8.30
N HIS A 352 35.15 -20.17 -8.10
CA HIS A 352 36.38 -19.50 -7.72
C HIS A 352 36.78 -19.86 -6.28
N GLU A 353 38.08 -20.07 -6.01
CA GLU A 353 38.63 -20.34 -4.67
C GLU A 353 38.24 -19.30 -3.60
N SER A 354 38.08 -18.03 -3.98
CA SER A 354 37.75 -16.93 -3.06
C SER A 354 36.26 -16.90 -2.74
N PHE A 355 35.92 -17.12 -1.46
CA PHE A 355 34.54 -17.04 -0.97
C PHE A 355 33.84 -15.71 -1.33
N LYS A 356 34.57 -14.59 -1.25
CA LYS A 356 34.02 -13.26 -1.57
C LYS A 356 33.56 -13.17 -3.03
N LYS A 357 34.30 -13.77 -3.96
CA LYS A 357 33.93 -13.80 -5.39
C LYS A 357 32.74 -14.72 -5.64
N ARG A 358 32.72 -15.92 -5.05
CA ARG A 358 31.57 -16.85 -5.15
C ARG A 358 30.28 -16.20 -4.68
N LYS A 359 30.33 -15.55 -3.51
CA LYS A 359 29.17 -14.85 -2.93
C LYS A 359 28.68 -13.71 -3.84
N ALA A 360 29.59 -12.89 -4.36
CA ALA A 360 29.23 -11.80 -5.27
C ALA A 360 28.63 -12.32 -6.59
N ALA A 361 29.19 -13.39 -7.15
CA ALA A 361 28.67 -14.03 -8.35
C ALA A 361 27.27 -14.61 -8.12
N LYS A 362 27.05 -15.31 -7.01
CA LYS A 362 25.73 -15.82 -6.61
C LYS A 362 24.71 -14.69 -6.47
N GLU A 363 25.04 -13.62 -5.74
CA GLU A 363 24.16 -12.45 -5.59
C GLU A 363 23.87 -11.74 -6.92
N ALA A 364 24.82 -11.74 -7.86
CA ALA A 364 24.62 -11.20 -9.20
C ALA A 364 23.71 -12.12 -10.03
N LEU A 365 23.92 -13.44 -9.98
CA LEU A 365 23.13 -14.45 -10.68
C LEU A 365 21.66 -14.48 -10.22
N VAL A 366 21.40 -14.27 -8.93
CA VAL A 366 20.03 -14.14 -8.39
C VAL A 366 19.30 -12.92 -8.97
N LYS A 367 20.02 -11.87 -9.37
CA LYS A 367 19.46 -10.63 -9.91
C LYS A 367 19.28 -10.64 -11.42
N VAL A 368 19.83 -11.62 -12.13
CA VAL A 368 19.72 -11.69 -13.58
C VAL A 368 18.29 -12.11 -13.94
N SER A 369 17.84 -11.67 -15.11
CA SER A 369 16.50 -11.95 -15.61
C SER A 369 16.29 -13.46 -15.84
N TRP A 370 15.03 -13.87 -15.93
CA TRP A 370 14.65 -15.28 -16.03
C TRP A 370 15.27 -16.00 -17.23
N GLU A 371 15.63 -15.27 -18.28
CA GLU A 371 16.29 -15.81 -19.47
C GLU A 371 17.64 -16.45 -19.09
N ALA A 372 18.29 -15.98 -18.01
CA ALA A 372 19.49 -16.58 -17.45
C ALA A 372 19.27 -18.01 -16.95
N LYS A 373 18.03 -18.40 -16.59
CA LYS A 373 17.72 -19.77 -16.16
C LYS A 373 18.03 -20.78 -17.25
N GLN A 374 17.88 -20.44 -18.53
CA GLN A 374 18.22 -21.35 -19.62
C GLN A 374 19.72 -21.67 -19.67
N VAL A 375 20.57 -20.69 -19.33
CA VAL A 375 22.02 -20.89 -19.25
C VAL A 375 22.37 -21.67 -17.98
N LEU A 376 21.78 -21.30 -16.84
CA LEU A 376 21.98 -21.98 -15.56
C LEU A 376 21.58 -23.46 -15.60
N GLU A 377 20.46 -23.80 -16.26
CA GLU A 377 20.00 -25.20 -16.42
C GLU A 377 21.02 -26.08 -17.14
N LYS A 378 21.82 -25.53 -18.07
CA LYS A 378 22.91 -26.28 -18.73
C LYS A 378 24.01 -26.68 -17.76
N HIS A 379 24.19 -25.93 -16.68
CA HIS A 379 25.24 -26.10 -15.69
C HIS A 379 24.75 -26.76 -14.39
N LYS A 380 23.48 -27.17 -14.31
CA LYS A 380 22.92 -27.85 -13.11
C LYS A 380 23.61 -29.17 -12.76
N ASN A 381 24.34 -29.76 -13.70
CA ASN A 381 25.10 -30.98 -13.54
C ASN A 381 26.62 -30.73 -13.63
N SER A 382 27.07 -29.52 -13.27
CA SER A 382 28.51 -29.20 -13.25
C SER A 382 29.29 -30.22 -12.41
N LYS A 383 30.51 -30.55 -12.85
CA LYS A 383 31.44 -31.40 -12.10
C LYS A 383 31.95 -30.70 -10.84
N ASP A 384 31.97 -29.37 -10.85
CA ASP A 384 32.28 -28.55 -9.69
C ASP A 384 31.08 -28.53 -8.73
N ILE A 385 31.28 -29.05 -7.52
CA ILE A 385 30.24 -29.22 -6.50
C ILE A 385 29.71 -27.86 -6.03
N GLU A 386 30.57 -26.84 -5.91
CA GLU A 386 30.19 -25.50 -5.48
C GLU A 386 29.31 -24.81 -6.52
N VAL A 387 29.73 -24.87 -7.80
CA VAL A 387 28.94 -24.35 -8.92
C VAL A 387 27.58 -25.04 -8.99
N ARG A 388 27.57 -26.37 -8.93
CA ARG A 388 26.35 -27.18 -8.98
C ARG A 388 25.38 -26.84 -7.85
N SER A 389 25.87 -26.81 -6.61
CA SER A 389 25.06 -26.50 -5.43
C SER A 389 24.45 -25.12 -5.50
N ALA A 390 25.25 -24.10 -5.85
CA ALA A 390 24.78 -22.72 -5.99
C ALA A 390 23.74 -22.57 -7.10
N ILE A 391 23.94 -23.21 -8.25
CA ILE A 391 22.97 -23.17 -9.36
C ILE A 391 21.64 -23.81 -8.97
N ILE A 392 21.67 -24.97 -8.30
CA ILE A 392 20.45 -25.65 -7.83
C ILE A 392 19.69 -24.74 -6.83
N GLU A 393 20.39 -24.05 -5.95
CA GLU A 393 19.79 -23.13 -4.99
C GLU A 393 19.12 -21.94 -5.68
N ILE A 394 19.83 -21.30 -6.63
CA ILE A 394 19.31 -20.18 -7.44
C ILE A 394 18.07 -20.61 -8.23
N LEU A 395 18.12 -21.78 -8.89
CA LEU A 395 17.00 -22.30 -9.69
C LEU A 395 15.77 -22.63 -8.82
N LYS A 396 15.98 -23.06 -7.57
CA LYS A 396 14.92 -23.28 -6.58
C LYS A 396 14.36 -21.97 -5.99
N GLY A 397 14.96 -20.82 -6.28
CA GLY A 397 14.55 -19.53 -5.76
C GLY A 397 14.86 -19.33 -4.27
N LYS A 398 15.88 -20.03 -3.76
CA LYS A 398 16.45 -19.80 -2.42
C LYS A 398 17.65 -18.86 -2.54
#